data_AF-F0WTY2-F1
#
_entry.id   AF-F0WTY2-F1
#
_cell.length_a   1.000
_cell.length_b   1.000
_cell.length_c   1.000
_cell.angle_alpha   90.00
_cell.angle_beta   90.00
_cell.angle_gamma   90.00
#
_symmetry.space_group_name_H-M   'P 1'
#
loop_
_entity.id
_entity.type
_entity.pdbx_description
1 polymer ?
#
loop_
_entity_poly.entity_id
_entity_poly.type
_entity_poly.pdbx_seq_one_letter_code
_entity_poly.pdbx_strand_id
1 'polypeptide(L)'
;MISSSRIASIRSIRVANEARIEAKKLEMDTKAMEDRLCAVRMSVLRDQQQLELERSQMHNGHRWKSSRKGHGKAELKSETRNVFDNQLNENTKKANQLQRSENVRKWNHCEIQNWLAQIGLEEYGAAFEFNNVTGAILLKLENQDLAHLGMETPSARDRMLKAIKALRYGKASFAKDTEKAKRIQRETLEDKPSRIHWSHTAPMAGIASEHQTLVNAADAEDAGHSSYINRALEWKGQEANARSEDTLWSNPAFEVTNGELIKGTLNEEKEHEAFRAAVLAWRTAARPVKNPAVVCERKEKESLANFGKQSCWQCYRVGIAGAMMEDLISRKRFCSAACRDLYRKECAHLMDRRQKANDSELDPAGHKVPF
;
A
#
# COMPACT_ATOMS: atom_id res chain seq x y z
N MET A 1 -4.27 -37.73 -60.79
CA MET A 1 -3.61 -36.49 -60.31
C MET A 1 -4.69 -35.50 -59.88
N ILE A 2 -4.92 -35.34 -58.58
CA ILE A 2 -5.87 -34.32 -58.09
C ILE A 2 -5.17 -32.97 -58.28
N SER A 3 -5.74 -32.14 -59.16
CA SER A 3 -5.21 -30.83 -59.52
C SER A 3 -4.89 -29.99 -58.28
N SER A 4 -3.66 -29.46 -58.20
CA SER A 4 -3.15 -28.57 -57.14
C SER A 4 -4.12 -27.40 -56.83
N SER A 5 -4.91 -26.98 -57.82
CA SER A 5 -5.97 -25.97 -57.68
C SER A 5 -7.05 -26.34 -56.65
N ARG A 6 -7.44 -27.62 -56.55
CA ARG A 6 -8.45 -28.06 -55.57
C ARG A 6 -7.95 -28.01 -54.13
N ILE A 7 -6.65 -28.29 -53.92
CA ILE A 7 -6.04 -28.26 -52.59
C ILE A 7 -5.93 -26.81 -52.07
N ALA A 8 -5.60 -25.86 -52.94
CA ALA A 8 -5.57 -24.44 -52.60
C ALA A 8 -6.96 -23.91 -52.22
N SER A 9 -8.00 -24.30 -52.97
CA SER A 9 -9.40 -23.91 -52.69
C SER A 9 -9.88 -24.39 -51.30
N ILE A 10 -9.58 -25.64 -50.93
CA ILE A 10 -9.98 -26.19 -49.63
C ILE A 10 -9.30 -25.45 -48.47
N ARG A 11 -8.00 -25.09 -48.61
CA ARG A 11 -7.28 -24.31 -47.59
C ARG A 11 -7.88 -22.92 -47.43
N SER A 12 -8.23 -22.25 -48.54
CA SER A 12 -8.87 -20.93 -48.49
C SER A 12 -10.22 -20.96 -47.77
N ILE A 13 -11.04 -21.98 -48.01
CA ILE A 13 -12.33 -22.13 -47.32
C ILE A 13 -12.14 -22.36 -45.82
N ARG A 14 -11.13 -23.15 -45.43
CA ARG A 14 -10.84 -23.40 -44.00
C ARG A 14 -10.42 -22.14 -43.27
N VAL A 15 -9.50 -21.36 -43.83
CA VAL A 15 -9.07 -20.08 -43.25
C VAL A 15 -10.24 -19.10 -43.13
N ALA A 16 -11.10 -19.02 -44.15
CA ALA A 16 -12.30 -18.18 -44.09
C ALA A 16 -13.28 -18.63 -43.00
N ASN A 17 -13.46 -19.94 -42.80
CA ASN A 17 -14.32 -20.46 -41.74
C ASN A 17 -13.73 -20.23 -40.34
N GLU A 18 -12.41 -20.41 -40.18
CA GLU A 18 -11.71 -20.12 -38.92
C GLU A 18 -11.85 -18.64 -38.55
N ALA A 19 -11.64 -17.73 -39.50
CA ALA A 19 -11.84 -16.29 -39.28
C ALA A 19 -13.29 -15.94 -38.89
N ARG A 20 -14.30 -16.61 -39.46
CA ARG A 20 -15.71 -16.41 -39.09
C ARG A 20 -16.03 -16.92 -37.68
N ILE A 21 -15.41 -18.03 -37.26
CA ILE A 21 -15.57 -18.57 -35.90
C ILE A 21 -14.92 -17.62 -34.90
N GLU A 22 -13.72 -17.13 -35.20
CA GLU A 22 -13.00 -16.19 -34.34
C GLU A 22 -13.74 -14.85 -34.21
N ALA A 23 -14.28 -14.33 -35.32
CA ALA A 23 -15.11 -13.12 -35.30
C ALA A 23 -16.34 -13.27 -34.41
N LYS A 24 -17.07 -14.39 -34.50
CA LYS A 24 -18.22 -14.68 -33.63
C LYS A 24 -17.83 -14.79 -32.16
N LYS A 25 -16.68 -15.39 -31.87
CA LYS A 25 -16.17 -15.49 -30.50
C LYS A 25 -15.86 -14.12 -29.92
N LEU A 26 -15.19 -13.26 -30.69
CA LEU A 26 -14.91 -11.88 -30.29
C LEU A 26 -16.20 -11.08 -30.06
N GLU A 27 -17.20 -11.23 -30.93
CA GLU A 27 -18.51 -10.59 -30.74
C GLU A 27 -19.18 -11.03 -29.43
N MET A 28 -19.20 -12.33 -29.13
CA MET A 28 -19.72 -12.83 -27.85
C MET A 28 -18.95 -12.31 -26.64
N ASP A 29 -17.62 -12.25 -26.72
CA ASP A 29 -16.77 -11.73 -25.65
C ASP A 29 -17.02 -10.23 -25.41
N THR A 30 -17.19 -9.44 -26.49
CA THR A 30 -17.53 -8.01 -26.37
C THR A 30 -18.89 -7.81 -25.70
N LYS A 31 -19.90 -8.58 -26.10
CA LYS A 31 -21.24 -8.54 -25.49
C LYS A 31 -21.20 -8.93 -24.01
N ALA A 32 -20.46 -9.98 -23.66
CA ALA A 32 -20.30 -10.39 -22.27
C ALA A 32 -19.61 -9.30 -21.42
N MET A 33 -18.69 -8.53 -22.01
CA MET A 33 -18.05 -7.41 -21.33
C MET A 33 -19.02 -6.23 -21.14
N GLU A 34 -19.85 -5.93 -22.14
CA GLU A 34 -20.90 -4.91 -22.05
C GLU A 34 -21.94 -5.25 -20.97
N ASP A 35 -22.37 -6.51 -20.89
CA ASP A 35 -23.29 -6.99 -19.87
C ASP A 35 -22.71 -6.82 -18.46
N ARG A 36 -21.41 -7.12 -18.28
CA ARG A 36 -20.71 -6.88 -17.00
C ARG A 36 -20.65 -5.40 -16.65
N LEU A 37 -20.36 -4.53 -17.62
CA LEU A 37 -20.34 -3.08 -17.39
C LEU A 37 -21.73 -2.55 -17.04
N CYS A 38 -22.78 -3.07 -17.67
CA CYS A 38 -24.17 -2.76 -17.33
C CYS A 38 -24.51 -3.18 -15.89
N ALA A 39 -24.11 -4.39 -15.48
CA ALA A 39 -24.31 -4.87 -14.11
C ALA A 39 -23.58 -4.00 -13.06
N VAL A 40 -22.35 -3.58 -13.34
CA VAL A 40 -21.59 -2.67 -12.46
C VAL A 40 -22.29 -1.31 -12.35
N ARG A 41 -22.75 -0.73 -13.46
CA ARG A 41 -23.51 0.54 -13.43
C ARG A 41 -24.77 0.43 -12.59
N MET A 42 -25.52 -0.66 -12.74
CA MET A 42 -26.72 -0.91 -11.93
C MET A 42 -26.40 -1.10 -10.45
N SER A 43 -25.27 -1.70 -10.10
CA SER A 43 -24.82 -1.80 -8.71
C SER A 43 -24.50 -0.43 -8.12
N VAL A 44 -23.73 0.39 -8.84
CA VAL A 44 -23.36 1.74 -8.38
C VAL A 44 -24.59 2.61 -8.16
N LEU A 45 -25.60 2.52 -9.05
CA LEU A 45 -26.86 3.25 -8.87
C LEU A 45 -27.64 2.80 -7.63
N ARG A 46 -27.66 1.49 -7.33
CA ARG A 46 -28.28 0.98 -6.10
C ARG A 46 -27.56 1.46 -4.85
N ASP A 47 -26.23 1.41 -4.87
CA ASP A 47 -25.41 1.89 -3.75
C ASP A 47 -25.62 3.40 -3.52
N GLN A 48 -25.73 4.18 -4.60
CA GLN A 48 -26.03 5.60 -4.52
C GLN A 48 -27.42 5.86 -3.92
N GLN A 49 -28.44 5.13 -4.34
CA GLN A 49 -29.78 5.23 -3.76
C GLN A 49 -29.78 4.83 -2.28
N GLN A 50 -29.01 3.81 -1.90
CA GLN A 50 -28.86 3.40 -0.51
C GLN A 50 -28.21 4.50 0.32
N LEU A 51 -27.14 5.13 -0.18
CA LEU A 51 -26.49 6.25 0.50
C LEU A 51 -27.42 7.46 0.63
N GLU A 52 -28.27 7.73 -0.36
CA GLU A 52 -29.28 8.79 -0.26
C GLU A 52 -30.37 8.47 0.79
N LEU A 53 -30.81 7.22 0.87
CA LEU A 53 -31.70 6.75 1.93
C LEU A 53 -31.04 6.85 3.31
N GLU A 54 -29.79 6.44 3.45
CA GLU A 54 -29.03 6.59 4.71
C GLU A 54 -28.86 8.07 5.07
N ARG A 55 -28.51 8.92 4.08
CA ARG A 55 -28.35 10.36 4.28
C ARG A 55 -29.66 11.05 4.69
N SER A 56 -30.79 10.66 4.09
CA SER A 56 -32.11 11.18 4.47
C SER A 56 -32.53 10.70 5.87
N GLN A 57 -32.21 9.46 6.25
CA GLN A 57 -32.43 8.97 7.62
C GLN A 57 -31.58 9.74 8.64
N MET A 58 -30.34 10.12 8.29
CA MET A 58 -29.45 10.89 9.17
C MET A 58 -29.82 12.38 9.28
N HIS A 59 -30.67 12.92 8.40
CA HIS A 59 -31.11 14.32 8.48
C HIS A 59 -32.10 14.62 9.61
N ASN A 60 -32.53 13.61 10.38
CA ASN A 60 -33.19 13.81 11.66
C ASN A 60 -32.16 14.17 12.76
N GLY A 61 -31.66 15.41 12.70
CA GLY A 61 -31.26 16.21 13.87
C GLY A 61 -30.09 15.74 14.74
N HIS A 62 -29.35 14.68 14.41
CA HIS A 62 -28.17 14.28 15.18
C HIS A 62 -26.92 14.98 14.65
N ARG A 63 -26.91 16.30 14.92
CA ARG A 63 -25.76 17.19 14.88
C ARG A 63 -24.52 16.45 15.37
N TRP A 64 -23.51 16.35 14.50
CA TRP A 64 -22.21 15.75 14.76
C TRP A 64 -21.70 16.11 16.16
N LYS A 65 -21.85 15.20 17.12
CA LYS A 65 -21.25 15.29 18.46
C LYS A 65 -19.90 14.60 18.44
N SER A 66 -18.98 15.09 17.61
CA SER A 66 -17.56 14.71 17.69
C SER A 66 -16.73 15.85 18.29
N SER A 67 -17.22 16.46 19.38
CA SER A 67 -16.39 17.26 20.27
C SER A 67 -17.18 17.63 21.54
N ARG A 68 -17.20 16.73 22.53
CA ARG A 68 -17.27 17.10 23.96
C ARG A 68 -16.76 15.94 24.80
N LYS A 69 -15.65 16.21 25.48
CA LYS A 69 -14.99 15.40 26.50
C LYS A 69 -15.93 15.19 27.70
N GLY A 70 -15.67 14.13 28.47
CA GLY A 70 -15.91 14.15 29.92
C GLY A 70 -17.00 13.19 30.41
N HIS A 71 -16.56 12.28 31.28
CA HIS A 71 -17.25 11.71 32.43
C HIS A 71 -18.74 12.04 32.62
N GLY A 72 -19.55 10.99 32.76
CA GLY A 72 -20.89 11.10 33.33
C GLY A 72 -21.68 9.82 33.11
N LYS A 73 -21.80 9.01 34.17
CA LYS A 73 -22.68 7.85 34.23
C LYS A 73 -24.12 8.24 33.88
N ALA A 74 -24.78 7.47 33.04
CA ALA A 74 -26.23 7.37 33.01
C ALA A 74 -26.59 5.93 32.63
N GLU A 75 -26.75 5.12 33.67
CA GLU A 75 -27.43 3.85 33.65
C GLU A 75 -28.94 4.09 33.47
N LEU A 76 -29.62 3.07 32.95
CA LEU A 76 -31.07 2.86 32.92
C LEU A 76 -31.84 3.21 31.64
N LYS A 77 -32.38 2.13 31.04
CA LYS A 77 -33.46 1.99 30.04
C LYS A 77 -33.06 1.82 28.58
N SER A 78 -32.63 0.59 28.22
CA SER A 78 -33.03 -0.06 26.95
C SER A 78 -32.68 -1.57 26.94
N GLU A 79 -33.32 -2.38 27.80
CA GLU A 79 -33.00 -3.81 27.93
C GLU A 79 -33.77 -4.73 26.95
N THR A 80 -34.76 -4.25 26.18
CA THR A 80 -35.65 -5.16 25.42
C THR A 80 -35.47 -5.13 23.90
N ARG A 81 -34.45 -4.44 23.36
CA ARG A 81 -34.19 -4.38 21.90
C ARG A 81 -32.94 -5.15 21.45
N ASN A 82 -32.15 -5.69 22.37
CA ASN A 82 -30.80 -6.22 22.10
C ASN A 82 -30.71 -7.73 21.85
N VAL A 83 -31.81 -8.50 21.95
CA VAL A 83 -31.75 -9.97 21.83
C VAL A 83 -31.73 -10.44 20.37
N PHE A 84 -32.41 -9.73 19.46
CA PHE A 84 -32.52 -10.12 18.05
C PHE A 84 -31.30 -9.70 17.21
N ASP A 85 -30.76 -8.51 17.45
CA ASP A 85 -29.56 -8.01 16.76
C ASP A 85 -28.29 -8.81 17.13
N ASN A 86 -28.23 -9.36 18.34
CA ASN A 86 -27.12 -10.23 18.73
C ASN A 86 -27.09 -11.57 17.97
N GLN A 87 -28.25 -12.13 17.60
CA GLN A 87 -28.30 -13.39 16.84
C GLN A 87 -27.88 -13.20 15.38
N LEU A 88 -28.23 -12.07 14.75
CA LEU A 88 -27.77 -11.75 13.39
C LEU A 88 -26.27 -11.44 13.34
N ASN A 89 -25.73 -10.77 14.36
CA ASN A 89 -24.30 -10.49 14.50
C ASN A 89 -23.47 -11.78 14.75
N GLU A 90 -23.97 -12.72 15.53
CA GLU A 90 -23.30 -14.01 15.74
C GLU A 90 -23.33 -14.92 14.48
N ASN A 91 -24.44 -14.92 13.74
CA ASN A 91 -24.54 -15.67 12.48
C ASN A 91 -23.65 -15.09 11.37
N THR A 92 -23.55 -13.76 11.28
CA THR A 92 -22.64 -13.09 10.33
C THR A 92 -21.17 -13.30 10.69
N LYS A 93 -20.79 -13.28 11.98
CA LYS A 93 -19.44 -13.65 12.43
C LYS A 93 -19.09 -15.10 12.07
N LYS A 94 -20.00 -16.06 12.32
CA LYS A 94 -19.80 -17.47 11.96
C LYS A 94 -19.69 -17.68 10.45
N ALA A 95 -20.53 -17.01 9.66
CA ALA A 95 -20.47 -17.06 8.20
C ALA A 95 -19.14 -16.49 7.67
N ASN A 96 -18.70 -15.35 8.18
CA ASN A 96 -17.43 -14.72 7.76
C ASN A 96 -16.20 -15.55 8.21
N GLN A 97 -16.29 -16.23 9.36
CA GLN A 97 -15.28 -17.19 9.81
C GLN A 97 -15.18 -18.40 8.88
N LEU A 98 -16.31 -18.99 8.49
CA LEU A 98 -16.37 -20.11 7.56
C LEU A 98 -15.80 -19.73 6.19
N GLN A 99 -16.20 -18.57 5.65
CA GLN A 99 -15.72 -18.07 4.35
C GLN A 99 -14.20 -17.87 4.34
N ARG A 100 -13.61 -17.32 5.41
CA ARG A 100 -12.15 -17.18 5.51
C ARG A 100 -11.44 -18.52 5.60
N SER A 101 -11.94 -19.44 6.42
CA SER A 101 -11.36 -20.78 6.53
C SER A 101 -11.43 -21.55 5.21
N GLU A 102 -12.48 -21.34 4.42
CA GLU A 102 -12.68 -21.96 3.12
C GLU A 102 -11.79 -21.38 2.03
N ASN A 103 -11.51 -20.07 2.08
CA ASN A 103 -10.49 -19.44 1.24
C ASN A 103 -9.09 -19.96 1.56
N VAL A 104 -8.74 -20.11 2.86
CA VAL A 104 -7.44 -20.66 3.27
C VAL A 104 -7.26 -22.11 2.83
N ARG A 105 -8.33 -22.92 2.80
CA ARG A 105 -8.27 -24.31 2.32
C ARG A 105 -7.84 -24.41 0.85
N LYS A 106 -8.11 -23.39 0.04
CA LYS A 106 -7.75 -23.33 -1.38
C LYS A 106 -6.33 -22.80 -1.63
N TRP A 107 -5.59 -22.49 -0.56
CA TRP A 107 -4.26 -21.91 -0.71
C TRP A 107 -3.25 -22.88 -1.31
N ASN A 108 -2.55 -22.40 -2.33
CA ASN A 108 -1.41 -23.06 -2.96
C ASN A 108 -0.10 -22.73 -2.24
N HIS A 109 0.96 -23.48 -2.52
CA HIS A 109 2.28 -23.31 -1.90
C HIS A 109 2.82 -21.87 -1.99
N CYS A 110 2.61 -21.19 -3.11
CA CYS A 110 3.01 -19.79 -3.30
C CYS A 110 2.30 -18.82 -2.34
N GLU A 111 1.00 -19.04 -2.08
CA GLU A 111 0.23 -18.21 -1.15
C GLU A 111 0.66 -18.46 0.30
N ILE A 112 1.01 -19.71 0.62
CA ILE A 112 1.54 -20.10 1.94
C ILE A 112 2.92 -19.49 2.15
N GLN A 113 3.81 -19.51 1.17
CA GLN A 113 5.12 -18.85 1.25
C GLN A 113 4.99 -17.33 1.44
N ASN A 114 4.08 -16.68 0.72
CA ASN A 114 3.82 -15.25 0.92
C ASN A 114 3.26 -14.97 2.32
N TRP A 115 2.37 -15.81 2.82
CA TRP A 115 1.85 -15.69 4.18
C TRP A 115 2.94 -15.93 5.24
N LEU A 116 3.83 -16.89 5.05
CA LEU A 116 5.01 -17.14 5.89
C LEU A 116 5.93 -15.91 5.95
N ALA A 117 6.17 -15.25 4.81
CA ALA A 117 6.93 -14.00 4.76
C ALA A 117 6.24 -12.85 5.52
N GLN A 118 4.90 -12.79 5.51
CA GLN A 118 4.16 -11.77 6.26
C GLN A 118 4.26 -11.95 7.78
N ILE A 119 4.33 -13.18 8.27
CA ILE A 119 4.49 -13.49 9.69
C ILE A 119 5.96 -13.49 10.14
N GLY A 120 6.90 -13.33 9.20
CA GLY A 120 8.36 -13.32 9.43
C GLY A 120 8.93 -14.71 9.75
N LEU A 121 8.42 -15.73 9.06
CA LEU A 121 8.86 -17.13 9.14
C LEU A 121 9.19 -17.67 7.73
N GLU A 122 9.67 -16.81 6.82
CA GLU A 122 10.00 -17.21 5.45
C GLU A 122 11.10 -18.27 5.36
N GLU A 123 11.97 -18.38 6.37
CA GLU A 123 13.07 -19.35 6.44
C GLU A 123 12.58 -20.81 6.39
N TYR A 124 11.35 -21.06 6.87
CA TYR A 124 10.73 -22.39 6.84
C TYR A 124 9.98 -22.67 5.54
N GLY A 125 9.96 -21.74 4.59
CA GLY A 125 9.20 -21.86 3.33
C GLY A 125 9.60 -23.09 2.50
N ALA A 126 10.89 -23.44 2.47
CA ALA A 126 11.39 -24.60 1.76
C ALA A 126 10.93 -25.92 2.39
N ALA A 127 10.87 -26.00 3.74
CA ALA A 127 10.38 -27.19 4.44
C ALA A 127 8.88 -27.43 4.18
N PHE A 128 8.09 -26.37 4.13
CA PHE A 128 6.66 -26.46 3.81
C PHE A 128 6.41 -26.88 2.35
N GLU A 129 7.24 -26.42 1.42
CA GLU A 129 7.18 -26.81 0.01
C GLU A 129 7.61 -28.28 -0.19
N PHE A 130 8.72 -28.70 0.43
CA PHE A 130 9.22 -30.08 0.36
C PHE A 130 8.21 -31.10 0.91
N ASN A 131 7.51 -30.75 1.98
CA ASN A 131 6.48 -31.60 2.59
C ASN A 131 5.08 -31.43 1.96
N ASN A 132 4.96 -30.69 0.85
CA ASN A 132 3.71 -30.44 0.12
C ASN A 132 2.56 -29.94 1.02
N VAL A 133 2.87 -29.06 1.97
CA VAL A 133 1.87 -28.55 2.92
C VAL A 133 0.92 -27.61 2.19
N THR A 134 -0.29 -28.08 1.90
CA THR A 134 -1.38 -27.29 1.29
C THR A 134 -2.18 -26.54 2.36
N GLY A 135 -2.97 -25.53 1.98
CA GLY A 135 -3.76 -24.75 2.94
C GLY A 135 -4.73 -25.57 3.81
N ALA A 136 -5.24 -26.68 3.27
CA ALA A 136 -6.06 -27.63 4.04
C ALA A 136 -5.25 -28.39 5.12
N ILE A 137 -3.98 -28.71 4.85
CA ILE A 137 -3.07 -29.37 5.81
C ILE A 137 -2.57 -28.35 6.83
N LEU A 138 -2.22 -27.13 6.38
CA LEU A 138 -1.81 -26.01 7.24
C LEU A 138 -2.81 -25.75 8.37
N LEU A 139 -4.10 -25.82 8.05
CA LEU A 139 -5.17 -25.64 9.04
C LEU A 139 -5.31 -26.79 10.03
N LYS A 140 -4.66 -27.94 9.83
CA LYS A 140 -4.69 -29.10 10.74
C LYS A 140 -3.40 -29.30 11.55
N LEU A 141 -2.32 -28.61 11.19
CA LEU A 141 -1.02 -28.78 11.85
C LEU A 141 -1.10 -28.53 13.37
N GLU A 142 -0.50 -29.45 14.11
CA GLU A 142 -0.29 -29.38 15.55
C GLU A 142 1.19 -29.14 15.89
N ASN A 143 1.49 -28.98 17.18
CA ASN A 143 2.85 -28.69 17.63
C ASN A 143 3.84 -29.81 17.25
N GLN A 144 3.39 -31.07 17.30
CA GLN A 144 4.20 -32.23 16.94
C GLN A 144 4.58 -32.21 15.46
N ASP A 145 3.62 -31.92 14.57
CA ASP A 145 3.86 -31.83 13.12
C ASP A 145 4.88 -30.74 12.78
N LEU A 146 4.80 -29.58 13.45
CA LEU A 146 5.76 -28.49 13.24
C LEU A 146 7.18 -28.89 13.65
N ALA A 147 7.34 -29.70 14.71
CA ALA A 147 8.64 -30.24 15.07
C ALA A 147 9.18 -31.22 14.01
N HIS A 148 8.30 -32.02 13.39
CA HIS A 148 8.67 -32.96 12.32
C HIS A 148 9.04 -32.22 11.02
N LEU A 149 8.45 -31.04 10.79
CA LEU A 149 8.81 -30.13 9.68
C LEU A 149 10.14 -29.40 9.88
N GLY A 150 10.89 -29.69 10.95
CA GLY A 150 12.19 -29.07 11.24
C GLY A 150 12.12 -27.74 11.99
N MET A 151 10.96 -27.35 12.53
CA MET A 151 10.86 -26.18 13.41
C MET A 151 11.28 -26.55 14.84
N GLU A 152 12.58 -26.68 15.08
CA GLU A 152 13.09 -27.05 16.41
C GLU A 152 12.80 -25.97 17.46
N THR A 153 12.89 -24.69 17.07
CA THR A 153 12.74 -23.56 17.97
C THR A 153 11.29 -23.44 18.50
N PRO A 154 11.07 -23.56 19.82
CA PRO A 154 9.71 -23.51 20.39
C PRO A 154 9.02 -22.17 20.17
N SER A 155 9.76 -21.05 20.19
CA SER A 155 9.22 -19.71 19.91
C SER A 155 8.65 -19.56 18.49
N ALA A 156 9.31 -20.18 17.50
CA ALA A 156 8.83 -20.20 16.11
C ALA A 156 7.56 -21.05 15.98
N ARG A 157 7.52 -22.21 16.65
CA ARG A 157 6.33 -23.08 16.70
C ARG A 157 5.14 -22.38 17.35
N ASP A 158 5.33 -21.68 18.46
CA ASP A 158 4.25 -20.94 19.13
C ASP A 158 3.73 -19.79 18.27
N ARG A 159 4.62 -19.07 17.59
CA ARG A 159 4.26 -18.00 16.65
C ARG A 159 3.44 -18.55 15.49
N MET A 160 3.85 -19.68 14.91
CA MET A 160 3.13 -20.38 13.85
C MET A 160 1.75 -20.84 14.31
N LEU A 161 1.63 -21.48 15.47
CA LEU A 161 0.34 -21.92 16.01
C LEU A 161 -0.60 -20.75 16.30
N LYS A 162 -0.07 -19.61 16.78
CA LYS A 162 -0.84 -18.38 16.95
C LYS A 162 -1.32 -17.83 15.60
N ALA A 163 -0.48 -17.88 14.57
CA ALA A 163 -0.80 -17.49 13.20
C ALA A 163 -1.90 -18.37 12.58
N ILE A 164 -1.79 -19.70 12.70
CA ILE A 164 -2.81 -20.66 12.24
C ILE A 164 -4.13 -20.45 12.99
N LYS A 165 -4.10 -20.26 14.32
CA LYS A 165 -5.31 -19.93 15.09
C LYS A 165 -5.97 -18.67 14.56
N ALA A 166 -5.21 -17.61 14.28
CA ALA A 166 -5.76 -16.38 13.75
C ALA A 166 -6.34 -16.52 12.33
N LEU A 167 -5.78 -17.40 11.49
CA LEU A 167 -6.40 -17.80 10.21
C LEU A 167 -7.75 -18.50 10.44
N ARG A 168 -7.83 -19.40 11.43
CA ARG A 168 -9.09 -20.11 11.79
C ARG A 168 -10.17 -19.19 12.35
N TYR A 169 -9.78 -18.16 13.12
CA TYR A 169 -10.71 -17.27 13.83
C TYR A 169 -10.89 -15.89 13.18
N GLY A 170 -10.23 -15.63 12.04
CA GLY A 170 -10.38 -14.38 11.28
C GLY A 170 -9.93 -13.11 12.02
N LYS A 171 -9.16 -13.24 13.11
CA LYS A 171 -8.60 -12.10 13.86
C LYS A 171 -7.27 -11.70 13.24
N ALA A 172 -7.31 -10.83 12.23
CA ALA A 172 -6.12 -10.25 11.63
C ALA A 172 -5.49 -9.22 12.60
N SER A 173 -4.66 -9.67 13.54
CA SER A 173 -3.94 -8.79 14.48
C SER A 173 -2.42 -8.79 14.31
N PHE A 174 -1.87 -9.34 13.23
CA PHE A 174 -0.41 -9.45 13.06
C PHE A 174 0.29 -8.15 12.64
N ALA A 175 -0.40 -7.23 11.98
CA ALA A 175 0.23 -6.02 11.44
C ALA A 175 0.71 -5.03 12.52
N LYS A 176 0.21 -5.11 13.76
CA LYS A 176 0.59 -4.16 14.84
C LYS A 176 1.82 -4.60 15.64
N ASP A 177 2.12 -5.89 15.69
CA ASP A 177 3.26 -6.42 16.45
C ASP A 177 4.54 -6.49 15.60
N THR A 178 4.43 -6.71 14.29
CA THR A 178 5.57 -6.76 13.36
C THR A 178 6.18 -5.38 13.08
N GLU A 179 5.36 -4.32 13.02
CA GLU A 179 5.83 -2.93 12.86
C GLU A 179 6.66 -2.47 14.08
N LYS A 180 6.26 -2.90 15.30
CA LYS A 180 7.04 -2.67 16.53
C LYS A 180 8.34 -3.48 16.54
N ALA A 181 8.33 -4.73 16.09
CA ALA A 181 9.54 -5.57 16.03
C ALA A 181 10.56 -5.07 14.99
N LYS A 182 10.10 -4.60 13.82
CA LYS A 182 10.96 -3.96 12.80
C LYS A 182 11.52 -2.61 13.26
N ARG A 183 10.79 -1.86 14.10
CA ARG A 183 11.28 -0.60 14.69
C ARG A 183 12.38 -0.83 15.73
N ILE A 184 12.26 -1.88 16.55
CA ILE A 184 13.25 -2.23 17.58
C ILE A 184 14.57 -2.73 16.95
N GLN A 185 14.52 -3.53 15.87
CA GLN A 185 15.74 -3.99 15.19
C GLN A 185 16.48 -2.88 14.41
N ARG A 186 15.77 -1.80 14.01
CA ARG A 186 16.40 -0.63 13.39
C ARG A 186 17.08 0.29 14.41
N GLU A 187 16.66 0.26 15.68
CA GLU A 187 17.29 1.01 16.78
C GLU A 187 18.57 0.34 17.33
N THR A 188 18.80 -0.95 17.09
CA THR A 188 19.98 -1.68 17.62
C THR A 188 21.27 -1.58 16.80
N LEU A 189 21.34 -0.74 15.75
CA LEU A 189 22.55 -0.58 14.91
C LEU A 189 23.01 0.87 14.70
N GLU A 190 22.44 1.86 15.40
CA GLU A 190 22.96 3.22 15.38
C GLU A 190 23.32 3.69 16.80
N ASP A 191 24.63 3.85 17.05
CA ASP A 191 25.18 4.58 18.18
C ASP A 191 24.70 6.04 18.14
N LYS A 192 23.72 6.38 18.98
CA LYS A 192 23.32 7.77 19.25
C LYS A 192 23.16 7.97 20.76
N PRO A 193 23.69 9.09 21.31
CA PRO A 193 23.72 9.32 22.74
C PRO A 193 22.30 9.47 23.29
N SER A 194 22.13 8.92 24.49
CA SER A 194 20.90 8.84 25.28
C SER A 194 20.11 10.14 25.24
N ARG A 195 18.91 10.03 24.66
CA ARG A 195 17.87 11.06 24.69
C ARG A 195 17.42 11.25 26.15
N ILE A 196 18.01 12.24 26.80
CA ILE A 196 17.62 12.69 28.15
C ILE A 196 16.16 13.12 28.08
N HIS A 197 15.30 12.38 28.78
CA HIS A 197 13.90 12.72 28.95
C HIS A 197 13.80 13.95 29.86
N TRP A 198 13.03 14.96 29.44
CA TRP A 198 12.92 16.27 30.09
C TRP A 198 12.41 16.24 31.55
N SER A 199 12.02 15.07 32.07
CA SER A 199 11.66 14.89 33.49
C SER A 199 12.85 14.68 34.42
N HIS A 200 14.09 14.66 33.92
CA HIS A 200 15.30 14.42 34.72
C HIS A 200 16.27 15.60 34.79
N THR A 201 15.88 16.79 34.32
CA THR A 201 16.67 18.00 34.60
C THR A 201 16.52 18.38 36.06
N ALA A 202 17.59 18.19 36.84
CA ALA A 202 17.70 18.70 38.20
C ALA A 202 17.46 20.23 38.20
N PRO A 203 16.70 20.78 39.15
CA PRO A 203 16.58 22.23 39.30
C PRO A 203 17.95 22.78 39.69
N MET A 204 18.46 23.73 38.92
CA MET A 204 19.67 24.47 39.27
C MET A 204 19.45 25.18 40.60
N ALA A 205 20.21 24.77 41.62
CA ALA A 205 20.36 25.49 42.86
C ALA A 205 21.31 26.69 42.67
N GLY A 206 20.93 27.83 43.26
CA GLY A 206 21.63 29.12 43.24
C GLY A 206 20.72 30.18 42.61
N ILE A 207 20.22 31.20 43.31
CA ILE A 207 20.89 32.06 44.29
C ILE A 207 19.89 32.37 45.41
N ALA A 208 20.39 32.36 46.65
CA ALA A 208 19.67 32.75 47.84
C ALA A 208 19.12 34.18 47.72
N SER A 209 17.84 34.37 48.00
CA SER A 209 17.33 35.61 48.56
C SER A 209 16.23 35.28 49.56
N GLU A 210 16.51 35.71 50.77
CA GLU A 210 15.82 35.48 52.01
C GLU A 210 14.62 36.41 52.08
N HIS A 211 13.40 35.88 51.91
CA HIS A 211 12.22 36.45 52.55
C HIS A 211 11.10 35.42 52.65
N GLN A 212 10.90 34.94 53.87
CA GLN A 212 9.82 34.06 54.28
C GLN A 212 8.50 34.85 54.32
N THR A 213 7.53 34.47 53.49
CA THR A 213 6.11 34.60 53.84
C THR A 213 5.36 33.36 53.36
N LEU A 214 4.80 32.63 54.33
CA LEU A 214 3.87 31.53 54.14
C LEU A 214 2.58 32.10 53.54
N VAL A 215 2.26 31.75 52.30
CA VAL A 215 0.96 32.03 51.67
C VAL A 215 0.39 30.74 51.09
N ASN A 216 -0.87 30.48 51.45
CA ASN A 216 -1.63 29.27 51.18
C ASN A 216 -1.73 28.91 49.69
N ALA A 217 -1.48 27.63 49.39
CA ALA A 217 -1.44 27.05 48.05
C ALA A 217 -2.83 26.63 47.52
N ALA A 218 -3.80 27.55 47.46
CA ALA A 218 -5.12 27.25 46.91
C ALA A 218 -5.60 28.22 45.80
N ASP A 219 -4.85 29.27 45.46
CA ASP A 219 -5.36 30.33 44.56
C ASP A 219 -4.34 30.86 43.51
N ALA A 220 -3.30 30.08 43.19
CA ALA A 220 -2.17 30.55 42.37
C ALA A 220 -2.14 30.04 40.91
N GLU A 221 -3.26 29.57 40.33
CA GLU A 221 -3.26 29.07 38.95
C GLU A 221 -3.43 30.16 37.86
N ASP A 222 -3.86 31.38 38.21
CA ASP A 222 -4.10 32.45 37.21
C ASP A 222 -2.86 33.29 36.87
N ALA A 223 -1.87 33.37 37.77
CA ALA A 223 -0.67 34.17 37.55
C ALA A 223 0.31 33.52 36.53
N GLY A 224 0.34 32.18 36.48
CA GLY A 224 1.20 31.43 35.56
C GLY A 224 0.75 31.56 34.10
N HIS A 225 -0.57 31.57 33.85
CA HIS A 225 -1.13 31.59 32.49
C HIS A 225 -0.91 32.94 31.80
N SER A 226 -1.02 34.04 32.54
CA SER A 226 -0.76 35.39 32.01
C SER A 226 0.70 35.60 31.62
N SER A 227 1.65 35.01 32.35
CA SER A 227 3.08 35.08 32.00
C SER A 227 3.40 34.35 30.69
N TYR A 228 2.71 33.24 30.41
CA TYR A 228 2.88 32.45 29.20
C TYR A 228 2.30 33.15 27.96
N ILE A 229 1.13 33.77 28.10
CA ILE A 229 0.49 34.54 27.02
C ILE A 229 1.32 35.77 26.65
N ASN A 230 1.85 36.51 27.64
CA ASN A 230 2.71 37.68 27.38
C ASN A 230 4.02 37.30 26.68
N ARG A 231 4.62 36.16 27.04
CA ARG A 231 5.84 35.65 26.38
C ARG A 231 5.59 35.19 24.94
N ALA A 232 4.40 34.65 24.66
CA ALA A 232 4.00 34.28 23.30
C ALA A 232 3.76 35.52 22.42
N LEU A 233 3.23 36.60 23.00
CA LEU A 233 3.05 37.88 22.30
C LEU A 233 4.38 38.60 22.05
N GLU A 234 5.33 38.52 22.99
CA GLU A 234 6.66 39.11 22.85
C GLU A 234 7.48 38.43 21.72
N TRP A 235 7.39 37.10 21.59
CA TRP A 235 7.99 36.36 20.48
C TRP A 235 7.46 36.80 19.12
N LYS A 236 6.15 37.07 19.03
CA LYS A 236 5.52 37.57 17.80
C LYS A 236 5.91 39.01 17.48
N GLY A 237 6.24 39.81 18.49
CA GLY A 237 6.74 41.18 18.34
C GLY A 237 8.18 41.24 17.82
N GLN A 238 9.02 40.26 18.16
CA GLN A 238 10.41 40.22 17.73
C GLN A 238 10.60 39.80 16.26
N GLU A 239 9.65 39.06 15.66
CA GLU A 239 9.70 38.74 14.22
C GLU A 239 9.42 39.97 13.32
N ALA A 240 8.76 41.01 13.83
CA ALA A 240 8.43 42.20 13.04
C ALA A 240 9.64 43.14 12.80
N ASN A 241 10.77 42.94 13.47
CA ASN A 241 11.92 43.84 13.40
C ASN A 241 13.18 43.22 12.76
N ALA A 242 13.12 41.96 12.34
CA ALA A 242 14.18 41.33 11.56
C ALA A 242 13.84 41.42 10.06
N ARG A 243 14.11 42.60 9.47
CA ARG A 243 14.31 42.74 8.03
C ARG A 243 15.53 41.90 7.63
N SER A 244 15.29 40.68 7.19
CA SER A 244 16.28 39.86 6.48
C SER A 244 15.68 39.44 5.15
N GLU A 245 16.37 39.81 4.09
CA GLU A 245 16.13 39.39 2.71
C GLU A 245 16.27 37.87 2.61
N ASP A 246 15.20 37.12 2.84
CA ASP A 246 15.19 35.71 2.50
C ASP A 246 13.93 35.36 1.70
N THR A 247 14.22 35.08 0.43
CA THR A 247 13.31 34.69 -0.64
C THR A 247 12.87 33.24 -0.42
N LEU A 248 12.29 32.93 0.74
CA LEU A 248 11.87 31.58 1.08
C LEU A 248 10.34 31.55 1.19
N TRP A 249 9.73 30.91 0.18
CA TRP A 249 8.29 30.63 0.08
C TRP A 249 7.38 31.84 -0.15
N SER A 250 7.54 32.48 -1.32
CA SER A 250 6.44 33.23 -1.93
C SER A 250 5.36 32.24 -2.37
N ASN A 251 4.24 32.21 -1.65
CA ASN A 251 3.07 31.45 -2.04
C ASN A 251 2.59 31.96 -3.42
N PRO A 252 2.64 31.15 -4.49
CA PRO A 252 2.32 31.59 -5.86
C PRO A 252 0.84 32.01 -6.03
N ALA A 253 0.02 31.87 -4.99
CA ALA A 253 -1.34 32.37 -4.95
C ALA A 253 -1.48 33.88 -4.70
N PHE A 254 -0.40 34.61 -4.38
CA PHE A 254 -0.50 36.05 -4.07
C PHE A 254 -0.44 36.97 -5.30
N GLU A 255 0.02 36.49 -6.46
CA GLU A 255 0.00 37.28 -7.71
C GLU A 255 -1.23 37.01 -8.57
N VAL A 256 -2.09 36.04 -8.20
CA VAL A 256 -3.40 35.95 -8.81
C VAL A 256 -4.22 37.10 -8.27
N THR A 257 -4.50 38.05 -9.14
CA THR A 257 -5.35 39.22 -8.92
C THR A 257 -6.62 38.82 -8.17
N ASN A 258 -6.62 38.95 -6.84
CA ASN A 258 -7.77 38.79 -5.95
C ASN A 258 -8.82 39.92 -6.15
N GLY A 259 -8.87 40.52 -7.34
CA GLY A 259 -9.45 41.84 -7.59
C GLY A 259 -10.90 41.86 -8.07
N GLU A 260 -11.47 40.73 -8.49
CA GLU A 260 -12.85 40.69 -9.03
C GLU A 260 -13.84 39.98 -8.10
N LEU A 261 -13.39 38.96 -7.35
CA LEU A 261 -14.26 38.24 -6.41
C LEU A 261 -14.74 39.16 -5.26
N ILE A 262 -13.90 40.09 -4.82
CA ILE A 262 -14.19 41.02 -3.70
C ILE A 262 -15.09 42.19 -4.14
N LYS A 263 -15.11 42.53 -5.43
CA LYS A 263 -15.90 43.65 -5.95
C LYS A 263 -17.37 43.29 -6.22
N GLY A 264 -17.77 42.04 -5.99
CA GLY A 264 -19.16 41.59 -6.13
C GLY A 264 -19.71 41.63 -7.56
N THR A 265 -18.84 41.82 -8.56
CA THR A 265 -19.20 41.82 -9.99
C THR A 265 -18.99 40.46 -10.65
N LEU A 266 -18.72 39.41 -9.87
CA LEU A 266 -18.56 38.06 -10.40
C LEU A 266 -19.92 37.54 -10.87
N ASN A 267 -20.08 37.38 -12.17
CA ASN A 267 -21.24 36.74 -12.74
C ASN A 267 -21.10 35.22 -12.60
N GLU A 268 -21.68 34.67 -11.52
CA GLU A 268 -21.63 33.24 -11.18
C GLU A 268 -22.10 32.34 -12.34
N GLU A 269 -23.05 32.81 -13.15
CA GLU A 269 -23.57 32.03 -14.28
C GLU A 269 -22.53 31.84 -15.38
N LYS A 270 -21.73 32.88 -15.66
CA LYS A 270 -20.66 32.83 -16.66
C LYS A 270 -19.50 31.93 -16.22
N GLU A 271 -19.11 32.00 -14.95
CA GLU A 271 -18.07 31.12 -14.39
C GLU A 271 -18.54 29.66 -14.36
N HIS A 272 -19.80 29.42 -14.02
CA HIS A 272 -20.36 28.07 -14.00
C HIS A 272 -20.46 27.49 -15.42
N GLU A 273 -20.80 28.30 -16.42
CA GLU A 273 -20.78 27.89 -17.82
C GLU A 273 -19.36 27.59 -18.31
N ALA A 274 -18.39 28.45 -17.98
CA ALA A 274 -16.98 28.23 -18.27
C ALA A 274 -16.45 26.94 -17.65
N PHE A 275 -16.84 26.65 -16.40
CA PHE A 275 -16.49 25.42 -15.72
C PHE A 275 -17.11 24.18 -16.40
N ARG A 276 -18.41 24.22 -16.75
CA ARG A 276 -19.05 23.12 -17.49
C ARG A 276 -18.39 22.89 -18.85
N ALA A 277 -18.04 23.96 -19.57
CA ALA A 277 -17.33 23.89 -20.83
C ALA A 277 -15.95 23.25 -20.68
N ALA A 278 -15.19 23.62 -19.64
CA ALA A 278 -13.88 23.02 -19.34
C ALA A 278 -13.99 21.53 -18.98
N VAL A 279 -14.99 21.14 -18.20
CA VAL A 279 -15.24 19.73 -17.84
C VAL A 279 -15.68 18.91 -19.06
N LEU A 280 -16.55 19.47 -19.91
CA LEU A 280 -16.92 18.83 -21.17
C LEU A 280 -15.71 18.68 -22.08
N ALA A 281 -14.90 19.73 -22.25
CA ALA A 281 -13.67 19.68 -23.01
C ALA A 281 -12.70 18.63 -22.48
N TRP A 282 -12.55 18.49 -21.16
CA TRP A 282 -11.70 17.45 -20.57
C TRP A 282 -12.23 16.03 -20.80
N ARG A 283 -13.56 15.86 -20.77
CA ARG A 283 -14.22 14.57 -21.01
C ARG A 283 -14.21 14.17 -22.48
N THR A 284 -14.35 15.14 -23.40
CA THR A 284 -14.39 14.90 -24.85
C THR A 284 -13.00 14.93 -25.47
N ALA A 285 -12.02 15.54 -24.81
CA ALA A 285 -10.62 15.45 -25.22
C ALA A 285 -10.08 14.04 -24.95
N ALA A 286 -10.30 13.13 -25.90
CA ALA A 286 -9.26 12.16 -26.22
C ALA A 286 -7.94 12.96 -26.34
N ARG A 287 -6.95 12.63 -25.50
CA ARG A 287 -5.67 13.34 -25.29
C ARG A 287 -5.39 14.44 -26.32
N PRO A 288 -5.26 15.71 -25.92
CA PRO A 288 -5.19 16.82 -26.86
C PRO A 288 -4.02 16.61 -27.83
N VAL A 289 -4.36 16.33 -29.08
CA VAL A 289 -3.48 16.60 -30.21
C VAL A 289 -3.37 18.12 -30.23
N LYS A 290 -2.25 18.65 -29.73
CA LYS A 290 -1.93 20.08 -29.78
C LYS A 290 -2.09 20.57 -31.24
N ASN A 291 -2.80 21.70 -31.38
CA ASN A 291 -3.31 22.28 -32.62
C ASN A 291 -2.36 22.31 -33.83
N PRO A 292 -2.90 22.29 -35.08
CA PRO A 292 -2.17 22.05 -36.32
C PRO A 292 -1.85 23.33 -37.10
N ALA A 293 -1.13 24.30 -36.53
CA ALA A 293 -0.86 25.54 -37.28
C ALA A 293 0.41 26.29 -36.86
N VAL A 294 1.53 25.63 -36.61
CA VAL A 294 2.88 26.17 -36.87
C VAL A 294 3.83 24.99 -37.17
N VAL A 295 4.09 24.79 -38.46
CA VAL A 295 5.36 24.42 -39.11
C VAL A 295 6.45 23.86 -38.17
N CYS A 296 6.68 22.56 -38.14
CA CYS A 296 7.67 21.85 -38.98
C CYS A 296 9.10 22.36 -38.73
N GLU A 297 9.81 21.86 -37.71
CA GLU A 297 10.98 20.96 -37.93
C GLU A 297 11.47 20.29 -36.62
N ARG A 298 10.62 20.13 -35.60
CA ARG A 298 11.04 19.64 -34.28
C ARG A 298 10.23 18.44 -33.78
N LYS A 299 9.90 17.49 -34.66
CA LYS A 299 9.00 16.37 -34.30
C LYS A 299 9.53 14.95 -34.58
N GLU A 300 10.85 14.78 -34.61
CA GLU A 300 11.47 13.45 -34.47
C GLU A 300 12.14 13.21 -33.10
N LYS A 301 12.20 14.23 -32.22
CA LYS A 301 12.91 14.10 -30.93
C LYS A 301 12.02 13.85 -29.71
N GLU A 302 10.71 14.04 -29.78
CA GLU A 302 9.83 13.93 -28.59
C GLU A 302 9.03 12.62 -28.51
N SER A 303 8.91 11.83 -29.59
CA SER A 303 8.31 10.48 -29.54
C SER A 303 9.25 9.43 -28.94
N LEU A 304 10.53 9.75 -28.77
CA LEU A 304 11.50 8.96 -27.98
C LEU A 304 11.42 9.25 -26.47
N ALA A 305 10.61 10.19 -25.98
CA ALA A 305 10.68 10.59 -24.56
C ALA A 305 9.91 9.67 -23.60
N ASN A 306 9.20 8.65 -24.10
CA ASN A 306 8.42 7.71 -23.27
C ASN A 306 9.08 6.34 -23.12
N PHE A 307 10.42 6.26 -23.23
CA PHE A 307 11.13 5.05 -22.85
C PHE A 307 10.92 4.82 -21.35
N GLY A 308 10.21 3.75 -21.02
CA GLY A 308 9.98 3.32 -19.64
C GLY A 308 11.29 3.38 -18.84
N LYS A 309 11.24 3.97 -17.65
CA LYS A 309 12.37 3.96 -16.73
C LYS A 309 12.63 2.52 -16.30
N GLN A 310 13.87 2.07 -16.35
CA GLN A 310 14.28 0.73 -15.89
C GLN A 310 15.46 0.85 -14.94
N SER A 311 15.60 -0.11 -14.02
CA SER A 311 16.69 -0.15 -13.04
C SER A 311 17.81 -1.09 -13.49
N CYS A 312 19.06 -0.69 -13.24
CA CYS A 312 20.24 -1.53 -13.46
C CYS A 312 20.22 -2.73 -12.51
N TRP A 313 20.46 -3.94 -13.01
CA TRP A 313 20.44 -5.15 -12.17
C TRP A 313 21.61 -5.27 -11.17
N GLN A 314 22.73 -4.56 -11.40
CA GLN A 314 23.87 -4.59 -10.48
C GLN A 314 23.81 -3.48 -9.42
N CYS A 315 23.58 -2.24 -9.84
CA CYS A 315 23.66 -1.07 -8.96
C CYS A 315 22.29 -0.44 -8.63
N TYR A 316 21.19 -1.01 -9.13
CA TYR A 316 19.81 -0.56 -8.94
C TYR A 316 19.50 0.88 -9.37
N ARG A 317 20.45 1.59 -10.01
CA ARG A 317 20.24 2.94 -10.53
C ARG A 317 19.18 2.91 -11.65
N VAL A 318 18.19 3.78 -11.54
CA VAL A 318 17.13 3.96 -12.53
C VAL A 318 17.66 4.80 -13.70
N GLY A 319 17.54 4.28 -14.92
CA GLY A 319 17.94 4.95 -16.16
C GLY A 319 16.86 4.85 -17.23
N ILE A 320 17.09 5.53 -18.34
CA ILE A 320 16.21 5.50 -19.52
C ILE A 320 16.41 4.14 -20.21
N ALA A 321 15.35 3.39 -20.51
CA ALA A 321 15.46 2.04 -21.09
C ALA A 321 16.32 1.96 -22.36
N GLY A 322 16.29 2.99 -23.22
CA GLY A 322 17.09 3.03 -24.44
C GLY A 322 18.60 3.27 -24.22
N ALA A 323 18.99 3.78 -23.05
CA ALA A 323 20.38 4.03 -22.70
C ALA A 323 21.02 2.90 -21.88
N MET A 324 20.26 1.86 -21.54
CA MET A 324 20.75 0.72 -20.77
C MET A 324 21.26 -0.39 -21.69
N MET A 325 22.38 -0.99 -21.31
CA MET A 325 22.98 -2.12 -22.01
C MET A 325 22.26 -3.41 -21.60
N GLU A 326 21.71 -4.13 -22.57
CA GLU A 326 21.09 -5.44 -22.35
C GLU A 326 22.13 -6.55 -22.51
N ASP A 327 22.21 -7.44 -21.52
CA ASP A 327 23.02 -8.64 -21.61
C ASP A 327 22.25 -9.73 -22.36
N LEU A 328 22.75 -10.16 -23.51
CA LEU A 328 22.05 -11.13 -24.37
C LEU A 328 21.83 -12.49 -23.71
N ILE A 329 22.69 -12.86 -22.76
CA ILE A 329 22.63 -14.17 -22.09
C ILE A 329 21.55 -14.14 -21.00
N SER A 330 21.58 -13.13 -20.12
CA SER A 330 20.64 -13.05 -18.99
C SER A 330 19.36 -12.27 -19.29
N ARG A 331 19.29 -11.56 -20.43
CA ARG A 331 18.25 -10.56 -20.79
C ARG A 331 18.05 -9.49 -19.71
N LYS A 332 19.06 -9.25 -18.88
CA LYS A 332 19.07 -8.22 -17.84
C LYS A 332 19.68 -6.93 -18.37
N ARG A 333 19.21 -5.80 -17.85
CA ARG A 333 19.67 -4.46 -18.26
C ARG A 333 20.62 -3.85 -17.23
N PHE A 334 21.67 -3.19 -17.73
CA PHE A 334 22.74 -2.62 -16.94
C PHE A 334 23.01 -1.17 -17.37
N CYS A 335 23.39 -0.31 -16.42
CA CYS A 335 23.75 1.08 -16.73
C CYS A 335 25.12 1.21 -17.40
N SER A 336 25.98 0.19 -17.33
CA SER A 336 27.33 0.20 -17.92
C SER A 336 27.85 -1.22 -18.14
N ALA A 337 28.86 -1.36 -19.01
CA ALA A 337 29.57 -2.62 -19.21
C ALA A 337 30.20 -3.14 -17.90
N ALA A 338 30.77 -2.24 -17.09
CA ALA A 338 31.34 -2.59 -15.79
C ALA A 338 30.30 -3.24 -14.85
N CYS A 339 29.06 -2.71 -14.80
CA CYS A 339 27.97 -3.32 -14.02
C CYS A 339 27.59 -4.71 -14.55
N ARG A 340 27.55 -4.89 -15.87
CA ARG A 340 27.28 -6.20 -16.50
C ARG A 340 28.38 -7.21 -16.17
N ASP A 341 29.64 -6.80 -16.22
CA ASP A 341 30.77 -7.68 -16.00
C ASP A 341 30.90 -8.09 -14.52
N LEU A 342 30.63 -7.18 -13.59
CA LEU A 342 30.51 -7.51 -12.16
C LEU A 342 29.39 -8.52 -11.92
N TYR A 343 28.21 -8.30 -12.50
CA TYR A 343 27.09 -9.23 -12.40
C TYR A 343 27.44 -10.63 -12.94
N ARG A 344 28.15 -10.70 -14.07
CA ARG A 344 28.62 -11.97 -14.65
C ARG A 344 29.62 -12.69 -13.73
N LYS A 345 30.55 -11.96 -13.11
CA LYS A 345 31.48 -12.53 -12.12
C LYS A 345 30.75 -13.09 -10.91
N GLU A 346 29.80 -12.34 -10.36
CA GLU A 346 28.97 -12.80 -9.23
C GLU A 346 28.16 -14.04 -9.61
N CYS A 347 27.53 -14.06 -10.79
CA CYS A 347 26.82 -15.24 -11.27
C CYS A 347 27.75 -16.45 -11.43
N ALA A 348 28.96 -16.26 -11.98
CA ALA A 348 29.95 -17.33 -12.10
C ALA A 348 30.36 -17.88 -10.72
N HIS A 349 30.58 -17.00 -9.74
CA HIS A 349 30.88 -17.41 -8.37
C HIS A 349 29.73 -18.18 -7.71
N LEU A 350 28.48 -17.79 -7.95
CA LEU A 350 27.32 -18.52 -7.43
C LEU A 350 27.18 -19.90 -8.06
N MET A 351 27.46 -20.03 -9.37
CA MET A 351 27.43 -21.32 -10.05
C MET A 351 28.58 -22.23 -9.59
N ASP A 352 29.79 -21.70 -9.38
CA ASP A 352 30.92 -22.45 -8.82
C ASP A 352 30.63 -22.94 -7.39
N ARG A 353 30.04 -22.08 -6.53
CA ARG A 353 29.61 -22.48 -5.19
C ARG A 353 28.55 -23.57 -5.22
N ARG A 354 27.59 -23.48 -6.15
CA ARG A 354 26.56 -24.50 -6.33
C ARG A 354 27.15 -25.82 -6.81
N GLN A 355 28.11 -25.78 -7.73
CA GLN A 355 28.80 -26.97 -8.21
C GLN A 355 29.60 -27.63 -7.08
N LYS A 356 30.37 -26.85 -6.31
CA LYS A 356 31.10 -27.35 -5.14
C LYS A 356 30.18 -27.95 -4.08
N ALA A 357 29.01 -27.35 -3.85
CA ALA A 357 28.01 -27.90 -2.94
C ALA A 357 27.51 -29.27 -3.42
N ASN A 358 27.15 -29.37 -4.71
CA ASN A 358 26.73 -30.64 -5.31
C ASN A 358 27.84 -31.71 -5.28
N ASP A 359 29.10 -31.31 -5.52
CA ASP A 359 30.25 -32.22 -5.49
C ASP A 359 30.58 -32.66 -4.05
N SER A 360 30.38 -31.79 -3.06
CA SER A 360 30.57 -32.13 -1.62
C SER A 360 29.48 -33.02 -1.05
N GLU A 361 28.32 -33.11 -1.71
CA GLU A 361 27.19 -33.96 -1.30
C GLU A 361 27.31 -35.39 -1.86
N LEU A 362 28.29 -35.64 -2.74
CA LEU A 362 28.65 -36.96 -3.22
C LEU A 362 29.76 -37.55 -2.34
N ASP A 363 29.39 -38.49 -1.47
CA ASP A 363 30.32 -39.30 -0.68
C ASP A 363 31.38 -39.97 -1.60
N PRO A 364 32.63 -40.21 -1.16
CA PRO A 364 33.68 -40.81 -2.00
C PRO A 364 33.34 -42.24 -2.47
N ALA A 365 32.27 -42.83 -1.96
CA ALA A 365 31.71 -44.10 -2.41
C ALA A 365 30.64 -43.96 -3.53
N GLY A 366 30.28 -42.75 -3.96
CA GLY A 366 29.32 -42.52 -5.05
C GLY A 366 27.87 -42.90 -4.73
N HIS A 367 27.53 -43.13 -3.45
CA HIS A 367 26.18 -43.46 -3.04
C HIS A 367 25.45 -42.18 -2.66
N LYS A 368 24.35 -41.87 -3.37
CA LYS A 368 23.40 -40.85 -2.91
C LYS A 368 22.89 -41.29 -1.55
N VAL A 369 23.15 -40.50 -0.51
CA VAL A 369 22.59 -40.72 0.82
C VAL A 369 21.07 -40.74 0.67
N PRO A 370 20.40 -41.88 0.89
CA PRO A 370 18.95 -41.91 0.90
C PRO A 370 18.50 -41.21 2.17
N PHE A 371 17.80 -40.08 2.01
CA PHE A 371 17.01 -39.47 3.08
C PHE A 371 15.73 -40.25 3.32
#